data_AF-A0A0D0WZS5-F1
#
_entry.id   AF-A0A0D0WZS5-F1
#
_cell.length_a   1.000
_cell.length_b   1.000
_cell.length_c   1.000
_cell.angle_alpha   90.00
_cell.angle_beta   90.00
_cell.angle_gamma   90.00
#
_symmetry.space_group_name_H-M   'P 1'
#
loop_
_entity.id
_entity.type
_entity.pdbx_description
1 polymer ?
#
loop_
_entity_poly.entity_id
_entity_poly.type
_entity_poly.pdbx_seq_one_letter_code
_entity_poly.pdbx_strand_id
1 'polypeptide(L)'
;MTVPAQRGPRRPNRTGRVLPLVLVVALLAPVAFLFVQQRRHSGEERDLIVRERLGVEYLRVLGPLTLALVDAQSAAVAGRTVSRESLGRAVEDVAAADSRLGDELRTHERWTGLRAKLEALPEKGLTDPQATFAAYGEATDLLLALHRKVREASGLVRDRQADSFYLQDAISDELPESLVATGRLGDLAAVAAELPDTQRIAMVSQLGALWTSAISPANDLITNLRAAVDSTDSTKLGANVLAPLDTYQRSIERLGALAAPTSSARLQDEAATARALTNLIAARTAAQEAARQLQPVILDELDALLTDRIDQLDRDRRLAAGATVLAVLLLAALGALLITARRDRPTGRDRRPAGGDTGPPADDAGWDAPADPRGAAPAGTLAPVEPRMLQPAGQGRPASAERWGPFDAR
;
A
#
# COMPACT_ATOMS: atom_id res chain seq x y z
N MET A 1 82.36 -48.66 -2.07
CA MET A 1 81.34 -48.52 -1.01
C MET A 1 80.74 -47.12 -1.10
N THR A 2 79.56 -46.98 -1.68
CA THR A 2 78.80 -45.72 -1.70
C THR A 2 77.35 -46.05 -1.34
N VAL A 3 76.89 -45.45 -0.24
CA VAL A 3 75.58 -45.70 0.38
C VAL A 3 74.47 -45.04 -0.46
N PRO A 4 73.40 -45.75 -0.84
CA PRO A 4 72.25 -45.10 -1.47
C PRO A 4 71.40 -44.40 -0.40
N ALA A 5 71.19 -43.10 -0.57
CA ALA A 5 70.35 -42.30 0.33
C ALA A 5 68.87 -42.68 0.18
N GLN A 6 68.24 -43.11 1.28
CA GLN A 6 66.80 -43.34 1.37
C GLN A 6 66.04 -42.02 1.16
N ARG A 7 65.20 -41.95 0.12
CA ARG A 7 64.23 -40.86 -0.05
C ARG A 7 62.96 -41.19 0.74
N GLY A 8 62.64 -40.34 1.71
CA GLY A 8 61.43 -40.46 2.53
C GLY A 8 60.12 -40.28 1.74
N PRO A 9 59.00 -40.83 2.25
CA PRO A 9 57.71 -40.77 1.59
C PRO A 9 57.18 -39.33 1.52
N ARG A 10 56.92 -38.83 0.31
CA ARG A 10 56.23 -37.54 0.11
C ARG A 10 54.77 -37.67 0.54
N ARG A 11 54.38 -36.94 1.59
CA ARG A 11 52.99 -36.81 2.04
C ARG A 11 52.11 -36.27 0.90
N PRO A 12 50.91 -36.83 0.67
CA PRO A 12 49.96 -36.29 -0.30
C PRO A 12 49.42 -34.94 0.17
N ASN A 13 49.60 -33.90 -0.65
CA ASN A 13 49.05 -32.55 -0.41
C ASN A 13 47.51 -32.57 -0.45
N ARG A 14 46.87 -32.73 0.70
CA ARG A 14 45.40 -32.61 0.85
C ARG A 14 44.89 -31.18 0.55
N THR A 15 45.73 -30.17 0.70
CA THR A 15 45.43 -28.74 0.47
C THR A 15 44.95 -28.42 -0.94
N GLY A 16 45.38 -29.17 -1.96
CA GLY A 16 44.95 -28.95 -3.35
C GLY A 16 43.50 -29.32 -3.66
N ARG A 17 42.85 -30.14 -2.80
CA ARG A 17 41.45 -30.56 -2.97
C ARG A 17 40.44 -29.68 -2.24
N VAL A 18 40.86 -28.94 -1.21
CA VAL A 18 39.97 -28.13 -0.37
C VAL A 18 39.68 -26.76 -0.98
N LEU A 19 40.65 -26.19 -1.70
CA LEU A 19 40.55 -24.87 -2.33
C LEU A 19 39.33 -24.69 -3.27
N PRO A 20 39.02 -25.61 -4.22
CA PRO A 20 37.85 -25.43 -5.09
C PRO A 20 36.52 -25.52 -4.31
N LEU A 21 36.47 -26.35 -3.25
CA LEU A 21 35.28 -26.47 -2.40
C LEU A 21 35.04 -25.18 -1.60
N VAL A 22 36.10 -24.59 -1.03
CA VAL A 22 36.03 -23.30 -0.33
C VAL A 22 35.61 -22.18 -1.28
N LEU A 23 36.09 -22.18 -2.52
CA LEU A 23 35.70 -21.17 -3.51
C LEU A 23 34.23 -21.29 -3.93
N VAL A 24 33.72 -22.52 -4.13
CA VAL A 24 32.30 -22.76 -4.39
C VAL A 24 31.43 -22.31 -3.23
N VAL A 25 31.82 -22.62 -1.98
CA VAL A 25 31.10 -22.17 -0.78
C VAL A 25 31.14 -20.65 -0.65
N ALA A 26 32.29 -20.02 -0.89
CA ALA A 26 32.46 -18.57 -0.85
C ALA A 26 31.59 -17.86 -1.91
N LEU A 27 31.37 -18.47 -3.08
CA LEU A 27 30.48 -17.94 -4.11
C LEU A 27 29.00 -18.18 -3.80
N LEU A 28 28.66 -19.28 -3.13
CA LEU A 28 27.30 -19.61 -2.71
C LEU A 28 26.80 -18.76 -1.55
N ALA A 29 27.69 -18.35 -0.64
CA ALA A 29 27.29 -17.64 0.57
C ALA A 29 26.55 -16.30 0.30
N PRO A 30 27.01 -15.41 -0.60
CA PRO A 30 26.28 -14.19 -0.93
C PRO A 30 24.92 -14.45 -1.58
N VAL A 31 24.83 -15.48 -2.44
CA VAL A 31 23.57 -15.86 -3.11
C VAL A 31 22.56 -16.40 -2.09
N ALA A 32 23.02 -17.27 -1.20
CA ALA A 32 22.20 -17.80 -0.11
C ALA A 32 21.73 -16.68 0.84
N PHE A 33 22.62 -15.73 1.15
CA PHE A 33 22.28 -14.56 1.97
C PHE A 33 21.21 -13.68 1.31
N LEU A 34 21.40 -13.29 0.04
CA LEU A 34 20.42 -12.51 -0.72
C LEU A 34 19.07 -13.23 -0.84
N PHE A 35 19.08 -14.55 -1.04
CA PHE A 35 17.86 -15.35 -1.08
C PHE A 35 17.11 -15.37 0.25
N VAL A 36 17.82 -15.51 1.37
CA VAL A 36 17.21 -15.44 2.72
C VAL A 36 16.65 -14.04 2.98
N GLN A 37 17.39 -12.99 2.60
CA GLN A 37 16.94 -11.62 2.75
C GLN A 37 15.69 -11.33 1.93
N GLN A 38 15.69 -11.74 0.65
CA GLN A 38 14.52 -11.62 -0.23
C GLN A 38 13.31 -12.37 0.33
N ARG A 39 13.50 -13.60 0.81
CA ARG A 39 12.40 -14.38 1.41
C ARG A 39 11.81 -13.74 2.66
N ARG A 40 12.62 -13.11 3.50
CA ARG A 40 12.13 -12.40 4.69
C ARG A 40 11.28 -11.19 4.28
N HIS A 41 11.78 -10.37 3.37
CA HIS A 41 11.05 -9.19 2.92
C HIS A 41 9.72 -9.56 2.22
N SER A 42 9.72 -10.55 1.33
CA SER A 42 8.47 -11.01 0.69
C SER A 42 7.50 -11.67 1.68
N GLY A 43 8.02 -12.27 2.77
CA GLY A 43 7.19 -12.83 3.83
C GLY A 43 6.46 -11.75 4.63
N GLU A 44 7.20 -10.73 5.08
CA GLU A 44 6.62 -9.59 5.82
C GLU A 44 5.59 -8.82 4.99
N GLU A 45 5.85 -8.64 3.70
CA GLU A 45 4.92 -7.99 2.78
C GLU A 45 3.65 -8.81 2.57
N ARG A 46 3.78 -10.14 2.43
CA ARG A 46 2.63 -11.04 2.33
C ARG A 46 1.78 -11.02 3.60
N ASP A 47 2.41 -11.06 4.78
CA ASP A 47 1.72 -11.03 6.07
C ASP A 47 1.04 -9.69 6.33
N LEU A 48 1.54 -8.60 5.75
CA LEU A 48 0.84 -7.31 5.72
C LEU A 48 -0.41 -7.40 4.83
N ILE A 49 -0.29 -7.86 3.60
CA ILE A 49 -1.43 -7.95 2.66
C ILE A 49 -2.52 -8.88 3.19
N VAL A 50 -2.15 -9.98 3.85
CA VAL A 50 -3.13 -10.86 4.52
C VAL A 50 -3.91 -10.09 5.58
N ARG A 51 -3.26 -9.29 6.42
CA ARG A 51 -3.94 -8.46 7.42
C ARG A 51 -4.79 -7.35 6.81
N GLU A 52 -4.33 -6.74 5.71
CA GLU A 52 -5.12 -5.76 4.96
C GLU A 52 -6.44 -6.39 4.47
N ARG A 53 -6.40 -7.62 3.96
CA ARG A 53 -7.60 -8.36 3.55
C ARG A 53 -8.56 -8.65 4.71
N LEU A 54 -8.04 -8.97 5.90
CA LEU A 54 -8.89 -9.09 7.10
C LEU A 54 -9.55 -7.75 7.47
N GLY A 55 -8.82 -6.65 7.29
CA GLY A 55 -9.37 -5.30 7.41
C GLY A 55 -10.53 -5.06 6.42
N VAL A 56 -10.34 -5.41 5.15
CA VAL A 56 -11.38 -5.31 4.11
C VAL A 56 -12.60 -6.17 4.46
N GLU A 57 -12.40 -7.40 4.94
CA GLU A 57 -13.49 -8.26 5.41
C GLU A 57 -14.29 -7.62 6.54
N TYR A 58 -13.61 -7.01 7.51
CA TYR A 58 -14.27 -6.30 8.62
C TYR A 58 -15.00 -5.04 8.13
N LEU A 59 -14.38 -4.22 7.26
CA LEU A 59 -15.00 -3.01 6.70
C LEU A 59 -16.25 -3.34 5.88
N ARG A 60 -16.29 -4.50 5.21
CA ARG A 60 -17.45 -4.97 4.45
C ARG A 60 -18.71 -5.13 5.30
N VAL A 61 -18.57 -5.56 6.56
CA VAL A 61 -19.72 -5.63 7.49
C VAL A 61 -20.00 -4.31 8.21
N LEU A 62 -19.00 -3.45 8.37
CA LEU A 62 -19.20 -2.11 8.95
C LEU A 62 -20.00 -1.17 8.04
N GLY A 63 -19.92 -1.33 6.72
CA GLY A 63 -20.68 -0.53 5.76
C GLY A 63 -22.20 -0.53 5.98
N PRO A 64 -22.84 -1.71 5.97
CA PRO A 64 -24.25 -1.85 6.30
C PRO A 64 -24.62 -1.28 7.68
N LEU A 65 -23.75 -1.43 8.69
CA LEU A 65 -23.95 -0.83 10.00
C LEU A 65 -23.94 0.70 9.95
N THR A 66 -22.99 1.32 9.23
CA THR A 66 -22.96 2.78 9.02
C THR A 66 -24.25 3.28 8.40
N LEU A 67 -24.71 2.63 7.33
CA LEU A 67 -25.95 3.01 6.66
C LEU A 67 -27.16 2.84 7.57
N ALA A 68 -27.29 1.69 8.25
CA ALA A 68 -28.40 1.42 9.15
C ALA A 68 -28.45 2.38 10.34
N LEU A 69 -27.30 2.74 10.91
CA LEU A 69 -27.22 3.67 12.04
C LEU A 69 -27.57 5.10 11.61
N VAL A 70 -27.09 5.55 10.46
CA VAL A 70 -27.42 6.86 9.91
C VAL A 70 -28.90 6.95 9.54
N ASP A 71 -29.49 5.89 8.97
CA ASP A 71 -30.92 5.83 8.67
C ASP A 71 -31.77 5.79 9.97
N ALA A 72 -31.31 5.08 11.01
CA ALA A 72 -31.93 5.06 12.33
C ALA A 72 -31.91 6.44 13.01
N GLN A 73 -30.77 7.15 12.95
CA GLN A 73 -30.64 8.52 13.46
C GLN A 73 -31.70 9.42 12.81
N SER A 74 -31.79 9.40 11.49
CA SER A 74 -32.76 10.22 10.76
C SER A 74 -34.21 9.88 11.04
N ALA A 75 -34.52 8.59 11.23
CA ALA A 75 -35.86 8.19 11.65
C ALA A 75 -36.18 8.74 13.04
N ALA A 76 -35.26 8.57 13.99
CA ALA A 76 -35.44 9.02 15.37
C ALA A 76 -35.55 10.55 15.48
N VAL A 77 -34.70 11.31 14.78
CA VAL A 77 -34.74 12.78 14.76
C VAL A 77 -36.04 13.30 14.15
N ALA A 78 -36.57 12.61 13.12
CA ALA A 78 -37.86 12.93 12.52
C ALA A 78 -39.08 12.42 13.34
N GLY A 79 -38.87 11.89 14.56
CA GLY A 79 -39.93 11.34 15.40
C GLY A 79 -40.58 10.06 14.85
N ARG A 80 -39.99 9.43 13.84
CA ARG A 80 -40.46 8.16 13.26
C ARG A 80 -39.91 6.97 14.05
N THR A 81 -40.59 5.83 13.94
CA THR A 81 -40.12 4.58 14.53
C THR A 81 -38.87 4.09 13.81
N VAL A 82 -37.83 3.75 14.57
CA VAL A 82 -36.58 3.21 14.04
C VAL A 82 -36.76 1.75 13.60
N SER A 83 -36.24 1.41 12.42
CA SER A 83 -36.20 0.02 11.94
C SER A 83 -35.16 -0.78 12.73
N ARG A 84 -35.59 -1.44 13.81
CA ARG A 84 -34.70 -2.28 14.64
C ARG A 84 -34.20 -3.52 13.91
N GLU A 85 -34.94 -4.03 12.93
CA GLU A 85 -34.56 -5.26 12.24
C GLU A 85 -33.29 -5.08 11.40
N SER A 86 -33.22 -4.00 10.61
CA SER A 86 -32.04 -3.71 9.78
C SER A 86 -30.82 -3.37 10.62
N LEU A 87 -30.98 -2.56 11.68
CA LEU A 87 -29.89 -2.21 12.57
C LEU A 87 -29.41 -3.43 13.39
N GLY A 88 -30.35 -4.24 13.89
CA GLY A 88 -30.04 -5.46 14.64
C GLY A 88 -29.26 -6.47 13.80
N ARG A 89 -29.69 -6.73 12.57
CA ARG A 89 -28.96 -7.61 11.63
C ARG A 89 -27.54 -7.10 11.36
N ALA A 90 -27.37 -5.81 11.09
CA ALA A 90 -26.03 -5.24 10.88
C ALA A 90 -25.14 -5.32 12.14
N VAL A 91 -25.71 -5.15 13.34
CA VAL A 91 -24.99 -5.33 14.61
C VAL A 91 -24.56 -6.78 14.81
N GLU A 92 -25.41 -7.74 14.46
CA GLU A 92 -25.09 -9.18 14.52
C GLU A 92 -23.99 -9.57 13.53
N ASP A 93 -24.04 -9.04 12.31
CA ASP A 93 -23.00 -9.27 11.29
C ASP A 93 -21.63 -8.74 11.74
N VAL A 94 -21.59 -7.54 12.33
CA VAL A 94 -20.35 -6.99 12.90
C VAL A 94 -19.91 -7.78 14.13
N ALA A 95 -20.82 -8.25 14.98
CA ALA A 95 -20.47 -9.11 16.11
C ALA A 95 -19.84 -10.43 15.64
N ALA A 96 -20.37 -11.02 14.58
CA ALA A 96 -19.83 -12.24 13.99
C ALA A 96 -18.42 -11.99 13.43
N ALA A 97 -18.21 -10.88 12.71
CA ALA A 97 -16.88 -10.52 12.21
C ALA A 97 -15.89 -10.24 13.36
N ASP A 98 -16.28 -9.47 14.37
CA ASP A 98 -15.45 -9.17 15.53
C ASP A 98 -15.06 -10.44 16.30
N SER A 99 -15.96 -11.41 16.42
CA SER A 99 -15.64 -12.70 17.05
C SER A 99 -14.57 -13.51 16.29
N ARG A 100 -14.46 -13.35 14.97
CA ARG A 100 -13.48 -14.05 14.12
C ARG A 100 -12.18 -13.29 13.96
N LEU A 101 -12.27 -11.97 13.81
CA LEU A 101 -11.17 -11.10 13.35
C LEU A 101 -10.66 -10.17 14.45
N GLY A 102 -11.41 -10.02 15.55
CA GLY A 102 -11.19 -8.97 16.54
C GLY A 102 -9.95 -9.15 17.40
N ASP A 103 -9.46 -10.37 17.58
CA ASP A 103 -8.17 -10.63 18.23
C ASP A 103 -7.00 -10.16 17.36
N GLU A 104 -7.06 -10.44 16.05
CA GLU A 104 -6.01 -10.07 15.10
C GLU A 104 -6.00 -8.56 14.84
N LEU A 105 -7.17 -7.94 14.72
CA LEU A 105 -7.33 -6.50 14.49
C LEU A 105 -7.42 -5.67 15.78
N ARG A 106 -7.44 -6.32 16.96
CA ARG A 106 -7.59 -5.69 18.28
C ARG A 106 -8.80 -4.75 18.37
N THR A 107 -9.95 -5.16 17.84
CA THR A 107 -11.17 -4.34 17.73
C THR A 107 -12.16 -4.53 18.87
N HIS A 108 -12.06 -5.63 19.63
CA HIS A 108 -13.02 -6.04 20.66
C HIS A 108 -13.46 -4.93 21.61
N GLU A 109 -12.52 -4.14 22.14
CA GLU A 109 -12.82 -3.04 23.06
C GLU A 109 -13.70 -1.95 22.41
N ARG A 110 -13.31 -1.51 21.20
CA ARG A 110 -14.03 -0.49 20.44
C ARG A 110 -15.42 -0.99 20.01
N TRP A 111 -15.49 -2.25 19.57
CA TRP A 111 -16.75 -2.88 19.21
C TRP A 111 -17.69 -2.99 20.41
N THR A 112 -17.20 -3.47 21.56
CA THR A 112 -18.02 -3.61 22.78
C THR A 112 -18.57 -2.27 23.24
N GLY A 113 -17.75 -1.21 23.23
CA GLY A 113 -18.18 0.14 23.56
C GLY A 113 -19.25 0.68 22.60
N LEU A 114 -19.06 0.49 21.28
CA LEU A 114 -20.06 0.86 20.28
C LEU A 114 -21.37 0.08 20.47
N ARG A 115 -21.29 -1.23 20.65
CA ARG A 115 -22.46 -2.10 20.85
C ARG A 115 -23.28 -1.67 22.07
N ALA A 116 -22.62 -1.44 23.21
CA ALA A 116 -23.29 -0.94 24.41
C ALA A 116 -24.00 0.40 24.17
N LYS A 117 -23.37 1.30 23.39
CA LYS A 117 -24.00 2.57 23.01
C LYS A 117 -25.23 2.35 22.12
N LEU A 118 -25.15 1.45 21.13
CA LEU A 118 -26.25 1.12 20.23
C LEU A 118 -27.45 0.49 20.98
N GLU A 119 -27.19 -0.38 21.94
CA GLU A 119 -28.21 -1.00 22.78
C GLU A 119 -28.90 0.03 23.70
N ALA A 120 -28.19 1.08 24.11
CA ALA A 120 -28.71 2.18 24.91
C ALA A 120 -29.48 3.25 24.09
N LEU A 121 -29.49 3.16 22.75
CA LEU A 121 -30.22 4.14 21.92
C LEU A 121 -31.73 3.96 22.07
N PRO A 122 -32.48 5.08 22.13
CA PRO A 122 -33.92 5.03 22.31
C PRO A 122 -34.63 4.54 21.03
N GLU A 123 -35.70 3.73 21.22
CA GLU A 123 -36.52 3.14 20.13
C GLU A 123 -37.32 4.15 19.34
N LYS A 124 -37.74 5.19 20.04
CA LYS A 124 -38.45 6.35 19.52
C LYS A 124 -37.55 7.54 19.78
N GLY A 125 -37.65 8.56 18.92
CA GLY A 125 -37.03 9.84 19.21
C GLY A 125 -37.36 10.28 20.64
N LEU A 126 -36.38 10.86 21.32
CA LEU A 126 -36.63 11.53 22.60
C LEU A 126 -37.61 12.68 22.35
N THR A 127 -38.28 13.13 23.42
CA THR A 127 -39.17 14.31 23.34
C THR A 127 -38.43 15.55 22.83
N ASP A 128 -37.10 15.58 22.99
CA ASP A 128 -36.22 16.58 22.42
C ASP A 128 -35.45 16.02 21.19
N PRO A 129 -35.73 16.52 19.97
CA PRO A 129 -34.99 16.16 18.76
C PRO A 129 -33.49 16.46 18.84
N GLN A 130 -33.09 17.51 19.59
CA GLN A 130 -31.68 17.88 19.74
C GLN A 130 -30.94 16.88 20.63
N ALA A 131 -31.53 16.45 21.75
CA ALA A 131 -31.00 15.36 22.55
C ALA A 131 -30.91 14.04 21.75
N THR A 132 -31.90 13.77 20.89
CA THR A 132 -31.87 12.58 20.00
C THR A 132 -30.70 12.65 19.02
N PHE A 133 -30.53 13.81 18.36
CA PHE A 133 -29.40 14.05 17.46
C PHE A 133 -28.05 13.85 18.16
N ALA A 134 -27.89 14.38 19.38
CA ALA A 134 -26.66 14.21 20.16
C ALA A 134 -26.38 12.74 20.52
N ALA A 135 -27.39 11.99 20.99
CA ALA A 135 -27.22 10.60 21.40
C ALA A 135 -26.79 9.68 20.25
N TYR A 136 -27.38 9.86 19.07
CA TYR A 136 -26.97 9.15 17.85
C TYR A 136 -25.64 9.68 17.27
N GLY A 137 -25.34 10.97 17.46
CA GLY A 137 -24.04 11.57 17.17
C GLY A 137 -22.90 10.83 17.86
N GLU A 138 -23.02 10.60 19.16
CA GLU A 138 -22.02 9.83 19.92
C GLU A 138 -21.85 8.40 19.39
N ALA A 139 -22.94 7.73 18.99
CA ALA A 139 -22.86 6.38 18.42
C ALA A 139 -22.16 6.35 17.06
N THR A 140 -22.43 7.35 16.21
CA THR A 140 -21.77 7.48 14.90
C THR A 140 -20.29 7.85 15.05
N ASP A 141 -19.90 8.66 16.04
CA ASP A 141 -18.48 8.94 16.33
C ASP A 141 -17.72 7.69 16.80
N LEU A 142 -18.34 6.87 17.66
CA LEU A 142 -17.76 5.57 18.07
C LEU A 142 -17.61 4.61 16.89
N LEU A 143 -18.56 4.62 15.95
CA LEU A 143 -18.48 3.84 14.73
C LEU A 143 -17.33 4.29 13.81
N LEU A 144 -17.14 5.60 13.62
CA LEU A 144 -16.00 6.13 12.87
C LEU A 144 -14.67 5.79 13.55
N ALA A 145 -14.62 5.83 14.88
CA ALA A 145 -13.45 5.40 15.63
C ALA A 145 -13.14 3.90 15.44
N LEU A 146 -14.17 3.05 15.25
CA LEU A 146 -13.99 1.64 14.91
C LEU A 146 -13.46 1.44 13.49
N HIS A 147 -13.98 2.18 12.50
CA HIS A 147 -13.41 2.20 11.13
C HIS A 147 -11.92 2.54 11.15
N ARG A 148 -11.55 3.64 11.83
CA ARG A 148 -10.15 4.05 12.00
C ARG A 148 -9.31 2.98 12.70
N LYS A 149 -9.85 2.32 13.73
CA LYS A 149 -9.16 1.24 14.43
C LYS A 149 -8.87 0.05 13.49
N VAL A 150 -9.85 -0.34 12.68
CA VAL A 150 -9.68 -1.41 11.68
C VAL A 150 -8.61 -1.02 10.66
N ARG A 151 -8.67 0.21 10.13
CA ARG A 151 -7.67 0.76 9.21
C ARG A 151 -6.24 0.67 9.77
N GLU A 152 -6.03 1.18 10.98
CA GLU A 152 -4.72 1.19 11.64
C GLU A 152 -4.19 -0.21 11.93
N ALA A 153 -5.05 -1.11 12.41
CA ALA A 153 -4.64 -2.45 12.84
C ALA A 153 -4.37 -3.41 11.67
N SER A 154 -5.16 -3.30 10.59
CA SER A 154 -4.99 -4.07 9.37
C SER A 154 -3.84 -3.58 8.50
N GLY A 155 -3.45 -2.32 8.65
CA GLY A 155 -2.39 -1.71 7.85
C GLY A 155 -2.88 -1.03 6.57
N LEU A 156 -4.20 -0.84 6.39
CA LEU A 156 -4.87 -0.11 5.28
C LEU A 156 -4.57 1.41 5.30
N VAL A 157 -3.31 1.77 5.48
CA VAL A 157 -2.75 3.14 5.47
C VAL A 157 -1.28 3.13 5.06
N ARG A 158 -0.66 1.95 4.88
CA ARG A 158 0.79 1.79 4.72
C ARG A 158 1.20 1.28 3.35
N ASP A 159 0.28 1.18 2.40
CA ASP A 159 0.66 0.67 1.09
C ASP A 159 1.53 1.69 0.32
N ARG A 160 2.53 1.16 -0.39
CA ARG A 160 3.42 1.92 -1.29
C ARG A 160 2.83 2.07 -2.70
N GLN A 161 1.88 1.22 -3.09
CA GLN A 161 1.22 1.32 -4.40
C GLN A 161 0.15 2.42 -4.35
N ALA A 162 0.19 3.33 -5.33
CA ALA A 162 -0.65 4.52 -5.31
C ALA A 162 -2.13 4.16 -5.45
N ASP A 163 -2.47 3.21 -6.31
CA ASP A 163 -3.86 2.82 -6.57
C ASP A 163 -4.55 2.20 -5.36
N SER A 164 -3.93 1.20 -4.73
CA SER A 164 -4.45 0.60 -3.50
C SER A 164 -4.49 1.61 -2.34
N PHE A 165 -3.48 2.47 -2.20
CA PHE A 165 -3.46 3.51 -1.16
C PHE A 165 -4.71 4.40 -1.23
N TYR A 166 -5.07 4.87 -2.41
CA TYR A 166 -6.26 5.71 -2.59
C TYR A 166 -7.58 4.96 -2.32
N LEU A 167 -7.68 3.68 -2.72
CA LEU A 167 -8.87 2.87 -2.41
C LEU A 167 -8.99 2.56 -0.92
N GLN A 168 -7.87 2.33 -0.24
CA GLN A 168 -7.80 2.11 1.20
C GLN A 168 -8.30 3.34 1.95
N ASP A 169 -7.84 4.54 1.58
CA ASP A 169 -8.25 5.79 2.21
C ASP A 169 -9.75 6.07 1.99
N ALA A 170 -10.19 5.91 0.75
CA ALA A 170 -11.58 6.05 0.33
C ALA A 170 -12.54 5.20 1.19
N ILE A 171 -12.23 3.92 1.39
CA ILE A 171 -13.18 2.98 2.00
C ILE A 171 -13.14 2.95 3.52
N SER A 172 -12.01 3.32 4.12
CA SER A 172 -11.77 3.19 5.56
C SER A 172 -11.86 4.50 6.33
N ASP A 173 -11.84 5.64 5.64
CA ASP A 173 -11.91 6.98 6.26
C ASP A 173 -12.98 7.83 5.57
N GLU A 174 -12.83 8.12 4.28
CA GLU A 174 -13.56 9.18 3.61
C GLU A 174 -15.03 8.86 3.36
N LEU A 175 -15.32 7.63 2.88
CA LEU A 175 -16.69 7.17 2.65
C LEU A 175 -17.53 7.10 3.95
N PRO A 176 -17.08 6.43 5.03
CA PRO A 176 -17.86 6.40 6.26
C PRO A 176 -18.01 7.79 6.89
N GLU A 177 -16.98 8.65 6.85
CA GLU A 177 -17.09 10.03 7.33
C GLU A 177 -18.09 10.84 6.50
N SER A 178 -18.05 10.72 5.18
CA SER A 178 -19.00 11.40 4.29
C SER A 178 -20.44 10.97 4.51
N LEU A 179 -20.69 9.66 4.70
CA LEU A 179 -22.01 9.11 5.01
C LEU A 179 -22.57 9.69 6.32
N VAL A 180 -21.76 9.70 7.37
CA VAL A 180 -22.15 10.24 8.69
C VAL A 180 -22.41 11.74 8.60
N ALA A 181 -21.50 12.50 7.99
CA ALA A 181 -21.61 13.95 7.89
C ALA A 181 -22.80 14.39 7.01
N THR A 182 -23.03 13.71 5.89
CA THR A 182 -24.20 13.93 5.02
C THR A 182 -25.51 13.59 5.75
N GLY A 183 -25.53 12.51 6.53
CA GLY A 183 -26.65 12.15 7.40
C GLY A 183 -26.96 13.25 8.42
N ARG A 184 -25.95 13.68 9.17
CA ARG A 184 -26.06 14.76 10.17
C ARG A 184 -26.55 16.07 9.57
N LEU A 185 -26.08 16.43 8.38
CA LEU A 185 -26.56 17.61 7.66
C LEU A 185 -28.06 17.52 7.34
N GLY A 186 -28.52 16.37 6.85
CA GLY A 186 -29.95 16.13 6.57
C GLY A 186 -30.80 16.13 7.84
N ASP A 187 -30.29 15.58 8.94
CA ASP A 187 -31.01 15.53 10.21
C ASP A 187 -31.13 16.91 10.86
N LEU A 188 -30.06 17.70 10.85
CA LEU A 188 -30.13 19.08 11.34
C LEU A 188 -31.08 19.93 10.47
N ALA A 189 -31.11 19.68 9.16
CA ALA A 189 -32.07 20.33 8.27
C ALA A 189 -33.53 19.94 8.60
N ALA A 190 -33.78 18.69 8.99
CA ALA A 190 -35.09 18.25 9.45
C ALA A 190 -35.48 18.92 10.78
N VAL A 191 -34.55 19.01 11.75
CA VAL A 191 -34.77 19.77 12.99
C VAL A 191 -35.08 21.25 12.66
N ALA A 192 -34.37 21.85 11.70
CA ALA A 192 -34.58 23.26 11.31
C ALA A 192 -35.97 23.54 10.74
N ALA A 193 -36.56 22.55 10.07
CA ALA A 193 -37.88 22.67 9.47
C ALA A 193 -39.00 22.77 10.52
N GLU A 194 -38.81 22.16 11.70
CA GLU A 194 -39.78 22.12 12.80
C GLU A 194 -39.68 23.36 13.73
N LEU A 195 -38.57 24.10 13.67
CA LEU A 195 -38.33 25.23 14.58
C LEU A 195 -39.02 26.53 14.13
N PRO A 196 -39.42 27.40 15.08
CA PRO A 196 -39.84 28.78 14.79
C PRO A 196 -38.72 29.62 14.13
N ASP A 197 -39.10 30.62 13.35
CA ASP A 197 -38.18 31.41 12.51
C ASP A 197 -36.99 32.01 13.28
N THR A 198 -37.22 32.53 14.49
CA THR A 198 -36.18 33.16 15.31
C THR A 198 -35.10 32.16 15.74
N GLN A 199 -35.47 30.89 15.94
CA GLN A 199 -34.54 29.81 16.31
C GLN A 199 -33.89 29.20 15.06
N ARG A 200 -34.61 29.14 13.94
CA ARG A 200 -34.10 28.65 12.65
C ARG A 200 -32.90 29.48 12.17
N ILE A 201 -32.95 30.81 12.31
CA ILE A 201 -31.83 31.70 11.94
C ILE A 201 -30.56 31.39 12.74
N ALA A 202 -30.69 31.09 14.04
CA ALA A 202 -29.54 30.72 14.87
C ALA A 202 -28.89 29.40 14.43
N MET A 203 -29.64 28.51 13.78
CA MET A 203 -29.16 27.20 13.33
C MET A 203 -28.48 27.23 11.95
N VAL A 204 -28.56 28.35 11.23
CA VAL A 204 -27.90 28.53 9.92
C VAL A 204 -26.37 28.41 10.03
N SER A 205 -25.77 28.93 11.11
CA SER A 205 -24.33 28.82 11.34
C SER A 205 -23.90 27.36 11.57
N GLN A 206 -24.71 26.58 12.30
CA GLN A 206 -24.48 25.16 12.55
C GLN A 206 -24.63 24.33 11.27
N LEU A 207 -25.65 24.63 10.45
CA LEU A 207 -25.81 24.03 9.12
C LEU A 207 -24.62 24.33 8.21
N GLY A 208 -24.10 25.56 8.22
CA GLY A 208 -22.90 25.92 7.47
C GLY A 208 -21.66 25.14 7.90
N ALA A 209 -21.44 24.97 9.21
CA ALA A 209 -20.32 24.19 9.73
C ALA A 209 -20.44 22.70 9.35
N LEU A 210 -21.62 22.10 9.52
CA LEU A 210 -21.88 20.70 9.11
C LEU A 210 -21.77 20.52 7.60
N TRP A 211 -22.17 21.50 6.80
CA TRP A 211 -21.99 21.46 5.36
C TRP A 211 -20.51 21.35 4.98
N THR A 212 -19.64 22.20 5.53
CA THR A 212 -18.19 22.11 5.29
C THR A 212 -17.65 20.75 5.71
N SER A 213 -18.09 20.23 6.86
CA SER A 213 -17.71 18.90 7.35
C SER A 213 -18.25 17.76 6.47
N ALA A 214 -19.36 17.94 5.76
CA ALA A 214 -19.95 16.90 4.91
C ALA A 214 -19.36 16.87 3.51
N ILE A 215 -18.99 18.03 2.97
CA ILE A 215 -18.49 18.16 1.61
C ILE A 215 -17.00 17.79 1.50
N SER A 216 -16.17 18.06 2.53
CA SER A 216 -14.74 17.73 2.45
C SER A 216 -14.50 16.23 2.23
N PRO A 217 -14.97 15.31 3.10
CA PRO A 217 -14.69 13.88 2.93
C PRO A 217 -15.31 13.33 1.64
N ALA A 218 -16.41 13.91 1.16
CA ALA A 218 -17.02 13.52 -0.11
C ALA A 218 -16.13 13.89 -1.32
N ASN A 219 -15.53 15.08 -1.30
CA ASN A 219 -14.62 15.54 -2.35
C ASN A 219 -13.28 14.81 -2.31
N ASP A 220 -12.78 14.54 -1.10
CA ASP A 220 -11.54 13.78 -0.90
C ASP A 220 -11.73 12.35 -1.43
N LEU A 221 -12.85 11.70 -1.11
CA LEU A 221 -13.28 10.42 -1.70
C LEU A 221 -13.29 10.45 -3.24
N ILE A 222 -13.91 11.47 -3.84
CA ILE A 222 -13.98 11.59 -5.31
C ILE A 222 -12.57 11.77 -5.90
N THR A 223 -11.72 12.55 -5.25
CA THR A 223 -10.35 12.82 -5.68
C THR A 223 -9.49 11.58 -5.60
N ASN A 224 -9.55 10.85 -4.48
CA ASN A 224 -8.82 9.62 -4.26
C ASN A 224 -9.26 8.52 -5.23
N LEU A 225 -10.57 8.33 -5.45
CA LEU A 225 -11.04 7.32 -6.40
C LEU A 225 -10.62 7.62 -7.84
N ARG A 226 -10.58 8.90 -8.24
CA ARG A 226 -10.00 9.29 -9.54
C ARG A 226 -8.50 9.02 -9.59
N ALA A 227 -7.77 9.39 -8.55
CA ALA A 227 -6.33 9.12 -8.47
C ALA A 227 -6.02 7.61 -8.49
N ALA A 228 -6.87 6.78 -7.88
CA ALA A 228 -6.78 5.32 -7.96
C ALA A 228 -6.92 4.83 -9.41
N VAL A 229 -7.93 5.32 -10.13
CA VAL A 229 -8.16 4.97 -11.54
C VAL A 229 -7.03 5.49 -12.45
N ASP A 230 -6.48 6.67 -12.18
CA ASP A 230 -5.41 7.27 -12.97
C ASP A 230 -4.03 6.60 -12.73
N SER A 231 -3.83 6.00 -11.56
CA SER A 231 -2.56 5.39 -11.14
C SER A 231 -2.52 3.87 -11.26
N THR A 232 -3.64 3.22 -11.57
CA THR A 232 -3.70 1.76 -11.67
C THR A 232 -3.30 1.26 -13.06
N ASP A 233 -2.68 0.07 -13.09
CA ASP A 233 -2.52 -0.72 -14.32
C ASP A 233 -3.74 -1.64 -14.59
N SER A 234 -4.71 -1.70 -13.66
CA SER A 234 -5.91 -2.54 -13.78
C SER A 234 -6.92 -1.97 -14.77
N THR A 235 -7.17 -2.69 -15.86
CA THR A 235 -8.22 -2.33 -16.83
C THR A 235 -9.64 -2.51 -16.29
N LYS A 236 -9.81 -3.20 -15.15
CA LYS A 236 -11.12 -3.46 -14.53
C LYS A 236 -11.53 -2.35 -13.58
N LEU A 237 -10.58 -1.81 -12.82
CA LEU A 237 -10.84 -0.78 -11.80
C LEU A 237 -11.56 0.42 -12.41
N GLY A 238 -11.01 0.98 -13.50
CA GLY A 238 -11.64 2.11 -14.19
C GLY A 238 -13.05 1.81 -14.69
N ALA A 239 -13.26 0.63 -15.30
CA ALA A 239 -14.57 0.25 -15.83
C ALA A 239 -15.63 0.08 -14.72
N ASN A 240 -15.22 -0.44 -13.55
CA ASN A 240 -16.14 -0.77 -12.47
C ASN A 240 -16.40 0.43 -11.54
N VAL A 241 -15.42 1.29 -11.29
CA VAL A 241 -15.52 2.41 -10.34
C VAL A 241 -16.13 3.67 -10.95
N LEU A 242 -15.85 3.99 -12.22
CA LEU A 242 -16.18 5.30 -12.79
C LEU A 242 -17.69 5.59 -12.85
N ALA A 243 -18.53 4.61 -13.21
CA ALA A 243 -19.97 4.83 -13.32
C ALA A 243 -20.67 5.01 -11.94
N PRO A 244 -20.40 4.17 -10.92
CA PRO A 244 -20.84 4.43 -9.55
C PRO A 244 -20.30 5.74 -8.98
N LEU A 245 -19.04 6.07 -9.25
CA LEU A 245 -18.41 7.32 -8.81
C LEU A 245 -19.09 8.56 -9.40
N ASP A 246 -19.39 8.56 -10.70
CA ASP A 246 -20.11 9.67 -11.36
C ASP A 246 -21.51 9.87 -10.77
N THR A 247 -22.19 8.77 -10.43
CA THR A 247 -23.51 8.82 -9.78
C THR A 247 -23.42 9.39 -8.36
N TYR A 248 -22.39 9.00 -7.61
CA TYR A 248 -22.09 9.56 -6.29
C TYR A 248 -21.75 11.05 -6.37
N GLN A 249 -20.83 11.44 -7.25
CA GLN A 249 -20.43 12.83 -7.47
C GLN A 249 -21.64 13.71 -7.81
N ARG A 250 -22.48 13.31 -8.79
CA ARG A 250 -23.69 14.07 -9.14
C ARG A 250 -24.65 14.25 -7.95
N SER A 251 -24.72 13.25 -7.07
CA SER A 251 -25.55 13.30 -5.86
C SER A 251 -24.99 14.27 -4.82
N ILE A 252 -23.66 14.26 -4.62
CA ILE A 252 -22.95 15.18 -3.72
C ILE A 252 -22.98 16.62 -4.26
N GLU A 253 -22.82 16.84 -5.56
CA GLU A 253 -22.93 18.17 -6.18
C GLU A 253 -24.33 18.75 -5.99
N ARG A 254 -25.37 17.93 -6.19
CA ARG A 254 -26.76 18.33 -5.93
C ARG A 254 -27.00 18.64 -4.45
N LEU A 255 -26.47 17.81 -3.55
CA LEU A 255 -26.53 18.06 -2.11
C LEU A 255 -25.85 19.38 -1.75
N GLY A 256 -24.63 19.60 -2.25
CA GLY A 256 -23.83 20.80 -2.04
C GLY A 256 -24.53 22.06 -2.53
N ALA A 257 -25.15 22.02 -3.72
CA ALA A 257 -25.90 23.14 -4.28
C ALA A 257 -27.14 23.53 -3.45
N LEU A 258 -27.78 22.56 -2.80
CA LEU A 258 -28.97 22.78 -1.97
C LEU A 258 -28.62 23.17 -0.53
N ALA A 259 -27.50 22.69 -0.02
CA ALA A 259 -27.01 22.95 1.33
C ALA A 259 -26.18 24.24 1.43
N ALA A 260 -25.68 24.76 0.31
CA ALA A 260 -24.96 26.02 0.26
C ALA A 260 -25.81 27.10 0.95
N PRO A 261 -25.25 27.85 1.93
CA PRO A 261 -26.00 28.77 2.75
C PRO A 261 -26.75 29.75 1.86
N THR A 262 -28.07 29.63 1.91
CA THR A 262 -29.01 30.49 1.20
C THR A 262 -28.80 31.93 1.64
N SER A 263 -28.72 32.85 0.67
CA SER A 263 -28.68 34.27 0.96
C SER A 263 -29.81 34.66 1.91
N SER A 264 -29.56 35.64 2.78
CA SER A 264 -30.52 36.16 3.76
C SER A 264 -31.89 36.51 3.18
N ALA A 265 -31.97 36.80 1.88
CA ALA A 265 -33.21 37.01 1.14
C ALA A 265 -34.08 35.74 0.98
N ARG A 266 -33.48 34.54 0.84
CA ARG A 266 -34.21 33.26 0.72
C ARG A 266 -34.75 32.76 2.06
N LEU A 267 -34.17 33.23 3.17
CA LEU A 267 -34.60 32.92 4.55
C LEU A 267 -35.81 33.76 5.01
N GLN A 268 -36.18 34.81 4.27
CA GLN A 268 -37.38 35.62 4.56
C GLN A 268 -38.66 35.03 3.95
N ASP A 269 -38.54 34.10 3.00
CA ASP A 269 -39.67 33.35 2.43
C ASP A 269 -39.72 31.96 3.09
N GLU A 270 -40.70 31.79 3.99
CA GLU A 270 -40.92 30.56 4.75
C GLU A 270 -41.21 29.36 3.84
N ALA A 271 -42.03 29.56 2.81
CA ALA A 271 -42.39 28.51 1.87
C ALA A 271 -41.21 28.10 0.98
N ALA A 272 -40.35 29.06 0.61
CA ALA A 272 -39.09 28.76 -0.07
C ALA A 272 -38.12 27.98 0.81
N THR A 273 -38.01 28.35 2.09
CA THR A 273 -37.14 27.68 3.07
C THR A 273 -37.58 26.24 3.32
N ALA A 274 -38.87 26.01 3.56
CA ALA A 274 -39.41 24.66 3.76
C ALA A 274 -39.19 23.75 2.54
N ARG A 275 -39.38 24.27 1.31
CA ARG A 275 -39.07 23.53 0.06
C ARG A 275 -37.59 23.22 -0.07
N ALA A 276 -36.71 24.16 0.28
CA ALA A 276 -35.26 23.95 0.24
C ALA A 276 -34.81 22.83 1.20
N LEU A 277 -35.32 22.83 2.44
CA LEU A 277 -35.05 21.77 3.42
C LEU A 277 -35.57 20.41 2.97
N THR A 278 -36.77 20.35 2.39
CA THR A 278 -37.33 19.11 1.82
C THR A 278 -36.46 18.58 0.67
N ASN A 279 -36.02 19.46 -0.24
CA ASN A 279 -35.13 19.10 -1.33
C ASN A 279 -33.75 18.62 -0.83
N LEU A 280 -33.25 19.22 0.25
CA LEU A 280 -32.00 18.83 0.90
C LEU A 280 -32.10 17.41 1.47
N ILE A 281 -33.18 17.07 2.17
CA ILE A 281 -33.44 15.71 2.68
C ILE A 281 -33.50 14.68 1.55
N ALA A 282 -34.15 15.03 0.43
CA ALA A 282 -34.21 14.17 -0.76
C ALA A 282 -32.82 13.97 -1.40
N ALA A 283 -32.03 15.05 -1.54
CA ALA A 283 -30.67 14.98 -2.08
C ALA A 283 -29.73 14.16 -1.19
N ARG A 284 -29.88 14.28 0.13
CA ARG A 284 -29.17 13.46 1.12
C ARG A 284 -29.49 11.97 0.94
N THR A 285 -30.76 11.62 0.73
CA THR A 285 -31.18 10.23 0.50
C THR A 285 -30.55 9.67 -0.78
N ALA A 286 -30.52 10.47 -1.85
CA ALA A 286 -29.87 10.08 -3.10
C ALA A 286 -28.35 9.88 -2.94
N ALA A 287 -27.68 10.75 -2.18
CA ALA A 287 -26.25 10.62 -1.89
C ALA A 287 -25.92 9.35 -1.09
N GLN A 288 -26.73 9.02 -0.07
CA GLN A 288 -26.57 7.76 0.68
C GLN A 288 -26.78 6.52 -0.19
N GLU A 289 -27.77 6.55 -1.08
CA GLU A 289 -28.03 5.43 -1.98
C GLU A 289 -26.89 5.25 -2.99
N ALA A 290 -26.36 6.34 -3.54
CA ALA A 290 -25.18 6.28 -4.40
C ALA A 290 -23.95 5.74 -3.64
N ALA A 291 -23.74 6.14 -2.39
CA ALA A 291 -22.69 5.60 -1.53
C ALA A 291 -22.89 4.11 -1.22
N ARG A 292 -24.13 3.65 -0.97
CA ARG A 292 -24.48 2.24 -0.77
C ARG A 292 -24.14 1.39 -2.00
N GLN A 293 -24.29 1.94 -3.20
CA GLN A 293 -23.94 1.27 -4.45
C GLN A 293 -22.43 1.29 -4.73
N LEU A 294 -21.76 2.38 -4.37
CA LEU A 294 -20.33 2.58 -4.57
C LEU A 294 -19.47 1.72 -3.61
N GLN A 295 -19.89 1.59 -2.36
CA GLN A 295 -19.15 0.88 -1.32
C GLN A 295 -18.68 -0.55 -1.69
N PRO A 296 -19.57 -1.47 -2.12
CA PRO A 296 -19.14 -2.84 -2.44
C PRO A 296 -18.16 -2.85 -3.62
N VAL A 297 -18.31 -1.95 -4.59
CA VAL A 297 -17.40 -1.85 -5.73
C VAL A 297 -15.99 -1.51 -5.28
N ILE A 298 -15.82 -0.52 -4.39
CA ILE A 298 -14.50 -0.16 -3.87
C ILE A 298 -13.88 -1.32 -3.09
N LEU A 299 -14.66 -2.00 -2.24
CA LEU A 299 -14.19 -3.13 -1.43
C LEU A 299 -13.77 -4.33 -2.29
N ASP A 300 -14.53 -4.64 -3.34
CA ASP A 300 -14.26 -5.77 -4.23
C ASP A 300 -13.04 -5.50 -5.11
N GLU A 301 -12.87 -4.28 -5.60
CA GLU A 301 -11.66 -3.89 -6.33
C GLU A 301 -10.42 -3.88 -5.44
N LEU A 302 -10.54 -3.39 -4.20
CA LEU A 302 -9.45 -3.45 -3.23
C LEU A 302 -9.06 -4.90 -2.92
N ASP A 303 -10.02 -5.80 -2.66
CA ASP A 303 -9.71 -7.22 -2.42
C ASP A 303 -9.10 -7.91 -3.66
N ALA A 304 -9.53 -7.52 -4.86
CA ALA A 304 -8.95 -8.02 -6.11
C ALA A 304 -7.48 -7.60 -6.27
N LEU A 305 -7.15 -6.31 -6.05
CA LEU A 305 -5.77 -5.82 -6.09
C LEU A 305 -4.87 -6.49 -5.05
N LEU A 306 -5.37 -6.66 -3.82
CA LEU A 306 -4.64 -7.36 -2.76
C LEU A 306 -4.41 -8.84 -3.11
N THR A 307 -5.38 -9.49 -3.74
CA THR A 307 -5.26 -10.90 -4.19
C THR A 307 -4.25 -11.04 -5.32
N ASP A 308 -4.34 -10.20 -6.36
CA ASP A 308 -3.39 -10.20 -7.48
C ASP A 308 -1.95 -9.99 -6.99
N ARG A 309 -1.76 -9.17 -5.96
CA ARG A 309 -0.45 -8.93 -5.34
C ARG A 309 0.08 -10.14 -4.58
N ILE A 310 -0.76 -10.82 -3.80
CA ILE A 310 -0.35 -12.10 -3.16
C ILE A 310 0.11 -13.09 -4.23
N ASP A 311 -0.64 -13.21 -5.32
CA ASP A 311 -0.32 -14.12 -6.43
C ASP A 311 0.97 -13.73 -7.15
N GLN A 312 1.26 -12.44 -7.30
CA GLN A 312 2.53 -11.95 -7.82
C GLN A 312 3.69 -12.30 -6.88
N LEU A 313 3.58 -12.03 -5.59
CA LEU A 313 4.61 -12.35 -4.60
C LEU A 313 4.89 -13.87 -4.55
N ASP A 314 3.85 -14.69 -4.65
CA ASP A 314 3.99 -16.15 -4.68
C ASP A 314 4.66 -16.65 -5.97
N ARG A 315 4.37 -16.03 -7.12
CA ARG A 315 5.06 -16.32 -8.39
C ARG A 315 6.54 -15.93 -8.33
N ASP A 316 6.84 -14.72 -7.87
CA ASP A 316 8.22 -14.21 -7.75
C ASP A 316 9.04 -15.08 -6.81
N ARG A 317 8.45 -15.54 -5.72
CA ARG A 317 9.08 -16.48 -4.79
C ARG A 317 9.40 -17.84 -5.44
N ARG A 318 8.51 -18.37 -6.28
CA ARG A 318 8.75 -19.62 -7.02
C ARG A 318 9.86 -19.45 -8.06
N LEU A 319 9.86 -18.34 -8.79
CA LEU A 319 10.90 -18.02 -9.77
C LEU A 319 12.27 -17.82 -9.10
N ALA A 320 12.33 -17.07 -8.00
CA ALA A 320 13.55 -16.89 -7.22
C ALA A 320 14.08 -18.22 -6.65
N ALA A 321 13.19 -19.10 -6.17
CA ALA A 321 13.58 -20.43 -5.73
C ALA A 321 14.15 -21.28 -6.88
N GLY A 322 13.50 -21.27 -8.06
CA GLY A 322 13.99 -21.96 -9.26
C GLY A 322 15.36 -21.44 -9.71
N ALA A 323 15.54 -20.11 -9.75
CA ALA A 323 16.81 -19.47 -10.10
C ALA A 323 17.93 -19.84 -9.11
N THR A 324 17.61 -19.91 -7.81
CA THR A 324 18.57 -20.31 -6.77
C THR A 324 18.99 -21.77 -6.93
N VAL A 325 18.03 -22.67 -7.18
CA VAL A 325 18.33 -24.09 -7.45
C VAL A 325 19.21 -24.22 -8.71
N LEU A 326 18.88 -23.51 -9.79
CA LEU A 326 19.69 -23.52 -11.02
C LEU A 326 21.11 -22.99 -10.78
N ALA A 327 21.27 -21.89 -10.03
CA ALA A 327 22.58 -21.34 -9.69
C ALA A 327 23.42 -22.34 -8.87
N VAL A 328 22.80 -23.01 -7.89
CA VAL A 328 23.46 -24.06 -7.10
C VAL A 328 23.90 -25.23 -7.98
N LEU A 329 23.05 -25.68 -8.91
CA LEU A 329 23.38 -26.75 -9.85
C LEU A 329 24.53 -26.37 -10.79
N LEU A 330 24.54 -25.15 -11.33
CA LEU A 330 25.63 -24.64 -12.18
C LEU A 330 26.96 -24.56 -11.42
N LEU A 331 26.93 -24.10 -10.16
CA LEU A 331 28.13 -24.05 -9.32
C LEU A 331 28.63 -25.45 -8.94
N ALA A 332 27.72 -26.40 -8.68
CA ALA A 332 28.07 -27.80 -8.44
C ALA A 332 28.70 -28.45 -9.69
N ALA A 333 28.13 -28.20 -10.87
CA ALA A 333 28.67 -28.69 -12.14
C ALA A 333 30.05 -28.09 -12.45
N LEU A 334 30.25 -26.79 -12.22
CA LEU A 334 31.56 -26.14 -12.36
C LEU A 334 32.59 -26.72 -11.38
N GLY A 335 32.19 -26.94 -10.13
CA GLY A 335 33.03 -27.61 -9.13
C GLY A 335 33.44 -29.02 -9.56
N ALA A 336 32.51 -29.81 -10.09
CA ALA A 336 32.78 -31.14 -10.63
C ALA A 336 33.78 -31.10 -11.80
N LEU A 337 33.59 -30.17 -12.75
CA LEU A 337 34.48 -29.95 -13.90
C LEU A 337 35.91 -29.57 -13.46
N LEU A 338 36.05 -28.69 -12.47
CA LEU A 338 37.36 -28.30 -11.94
C LEU A 338 38.07 -29.46 -11.22
N ILE A 339 37.31 -30.38 -10.60
CA ILE A 339 37.85 -31.58 -9.95
C ILE A 339 38.30 -32.61 -10.99
N THR A 340 37.54 -32.85 -12.06
CA THR A 340 37.90 -33.79 -13.14
C THR A 340 39.08 -33.28 -13.96
N ALA A 341 39.10 -32.00 -14.35
CA ALA A 341 40.21 -31.39 -15.10
C ALA A 341 41.56 -31.44 -14.36
N ARG A 342 41.55 -31.50 -13.02
CA ARG A 342 42.76 -31.68 -12.20
C ARG A 342 43.22 -33.14 -12.10
N ARG A 343 42.34 -34.11 -12.32
CA ARG A 343 42.68 -35.55 -12.33
C ARG A 343 43.35 -35.97 -13.64
N ASP A 344 42.98 -35.34 -14.75
CA ASP A 344 43.47 -35.70 -16.08
C ASP A 344 44.75 -35.01 -16.51
N ARG A 345 45.43 -34.25 -15.63
CA ARG A 345 46.82 -33.87 -15.89
C ARG A 345 47.68 -35.13 -15.76
N PRO A 346 48.15 -35.75 -16.87
CA PRO A 346 49.06 -36.87 -16.76
C PRO A 346 50.30 -36.32 -16.08
N THR A 347 50.77 -37.03 -15.07
CA THR A 347 52.07 -36.76 -14.48
C THR A 347 53.09 -37.02 -15.59
N GLY A 348 53.45 -35.97 -16.32
CA GLY A 348 54.55 -35.96 -17.28
C GLY A 348 55.83 -36.21 -16.51
N ARG A 349 56.11 -37.48 -16.26
CA ARG A 349 57.33 -37.98 -15.63
C ARG A 349 58.25 -38.43 -16.77
N ASP A 350 59.35 -37.71 -16.89
CA ASP A 350 60.63 -38.09 -17.50
C ASP A 350 60.63 -38.53 -18.98
N ARG A 351 60.91 -37.59 -19.88
CA ARG A 351 61.83 -37.85 -21.01
C ARG A 351 63.05 -36.94 -20.87
N ARG A 352 64.12 -37.55 -20.35
CA ARG A 352 65.49 -37.05 -20.35
C ARG A 352 66.23 -37.81 -21.46
N PRO A 353 66.67 -37.20 -22.57
CA PRO A 353 67.72 -37.77 -23.39
C PRO A 353 69.06 -37.39 -22.75
N ALA A 354 69.85 -38.40 -22.40
CA ALA A 354 71.22 -38.26 -21.95
C ALA A 354 72.16 -38.69 -23.08
N GLY A 355 73.16 -37.86 -23.39
CA GLY A 355 74.40 -38.18 -24.13
C GLY A 355 74.24 -38.34 -25.65
N GLY A 356 75.11 -37.79 -26.50
CA GLY A 356 76.37 -37.09 -26.31
C GLY A 356 77.14 -37.05 -27.66
N ASP A 357 78.00 -36.04 -27.81
CA ASP A 357 79.22 -36.00 -28.66
C ASP A 357 79.04 -35.96 -30.20
N THR A 358 79.79 -35.19 -31.00
CA THR A 358 80.97 -34.30 -30.85
C THR A 358 81.19 -33.63 -32.22
N GLY A 359 81.64 -32.37 -32.27
CA GLY A 359 82.23 -31.78 -33.49
C GLY A 359 82.27 -30.24 -33.52
N PRO A 360 83.44 -29.60 -33.27
CA PRO A 360 83.64 -28.14 -33.25
C PRO A 360 84.42 -27.64 -34.51
N PRO A 361 84.98 -26.41 -34.56
CA PRO A 361 84.32 -25.10 -34.63
C PRO A 361 84.89 -24.21 -35.78
N ALA A 362 84.32 -23.03 -36.01
CA ALA A 362 85.00 -21.82 -36.53
C ALA A 362 84.06 -20.63 -36.24
N ASP A 363 84.41 -19.74 -35.31
CA ASP A 363 85.17 -18.49 -35.53
C ASP A 363 84.32 -17.47 -36.32
N ASP A 364 84.15 -16.21 -35.95
CA ASP A 364 84.86 -15.36 -35.00
C ASP A 364 84.05 -14.07 -34.81
N ALA A 365 84.30 -13.37 -33.69
CA ALA A 365 84.23 -11.91 -33.46
C ALA A 365 82.98 -11.11 -33.93
N GLY A 366 82.34 -10.26 -33.14
CA GLY A 366 82.70 -9.61 -31.89
C GLY A 366 81.84 -8.36 -31.69
N TRP A 367 81.86 -7.86 -30.45
CA TRP A 367 81.66 -6.47 -30.02
C TRP A 367 80.28 -5.77 -30.10
N ASP A 368 79.74 -5.56 -28.89
CA ASP A 368 79.08 -4.40 -28.26
C ASP A 368 77.93 -3.58 -28.89
N ALA A 369 76.93 -3.37 -28.02
CA ALA A 369 75.87 -2.34 -28.03
C ALA A 369 76.47 -0.91 -27.94
N PRO A 370 75.73 0.22 -28.13
CA PRO A 370 74.31 0.42 -27.77
C PRO A 370 73.49 1.46 -28.60
N ALA A 371 72.26 1.72 -28.11
CA ALA A 371 71.42 2.93 -28.27
C ALA A 371 70.31 2.96 -29.35
N ASP A 372 69.08 3.15 -28.84
CA ASP A 372 67.89 3.77 -29.46
C ASP A 372 68.21 5.19 -30.04
N PRO A 373 67.42 5.86 -30.92
CA PRO A 373 65.94 5.82 -31.03
C PRO A 373 65.27 6.12 -32.43
N ARG A 374 63.93 6.04 -32.47
CA ARG A 374 62.94 6.79 -33.32
C ARG A 374 62.76 6.47 -34.83
N GLY A 375 61.48 6.38 -35.23
CA GLY A 375 60.93 6.66 -36.58
C GLY A 375 59.81 5.69 -37.00
N ALA A 376 58.51 5.99 -36.76
CA ALA A 376 57.50 6.46 -37.75
C ALA A 376 57.36 5.54 -39.00
N ALA A 377 56.21 5.00 -39.44
CA ALA A 377 54.78 5.37 -39.44
C ALA A 377 53.96 4.12 -39.95
N PRO A 378 52.70 4.18 -40.45
CA PRO A 378 51.45 4.77 -39.93
C PRO A 378 50.24 3.80 -39.90
N ALA A 379 49.24 4.23 -39.10
CA ALA A 379 47.77 4.25 -39.28
C ALA A 379 46.99 3.16 -40.05
N GLY A 380 45.93 2.66 -39.41
CA GLY A 380 44.85 1.90 -40.05
C GLY A 380 43.66 1.53 -39.12
N THR A 381 42.95 2.54 -38.63
CA THR A 381 41.49 2.56 -38.34
C THR A 381 40.86 1.48 -37.45
N LEU A 382 40.65 1.80 -36.17
CA LEU A 382 39.46 1.40 -35.41
C LEU A 382 38.86 2.64 -34.73
N ALA A 383 37.56 2.84 -34.97
CA ALA A 383 36.73 3.84 -34.32
C ALA A 383 36.62 3.56 -32.81
N PRO A 384 36.60 4.59 -31.93
CA PRO A 384 36.30 4.40 -30.53
C PRO A 384 34.80 4.59 -30.26
N VAL A 385 34.24 3.63 -29.53
CA VAL A 385 33.02 3.76 -28.76
C VAL A 385 33.28 4.70 -27.58
N GLU A 386 32.35 5.62 -27.38
CA GLU A 386 32.34 6.69 -26.37
C GLU A 386 32.48 6.19 -24.92
N PRO A 387 33.20 6.91 -24.05
CA PRO A 387 33.05 6.81 -22.61
C PRO A 387 32.01 7.83 -22.09
N ARG A 388 30.90 7.35 -21.51
CA ARG A 388 29.97 8.19 -20.74
C ARG A 388 30.68 8.68 -19.47
N MET A 389 31.10 9.94 -19.49
CA MET A 389 31.38 10.71 -18.29
C MET A 389 30.12 11.43 -17.82
N LEU A 390 29.91 11.35 -16.50
CA LEU A 390 28.94 12.11 -15.72
C LEU A 390 29.23 13.62 -15.89
N GLN A 391 28.20 14.41 -16.20
CA GLN A 391 28.22 15.86 -16.06
C GLN A 391 27.12 16.34 -15.09
N PRO A 392 27.31 17.55 -14.51
CA PRO A 392 26.70 17.96 -13.26
C PRO A 392 25.35 18.67 -13.45
N ALA A 393 24.51 18.56 -12.43
CA ALA A 393 23.29 19.35 -12.29
C ALA A 393 23.60 20.84 -12.11
N GLY A 394 22.88 21.69 -12.85
CA GLY A 394 22.99 23.13 -12.80
C GLY A 394 22.45 23.74 -11.50
N GLN A 395 23.16 24.75 -11.02
CA GLN A 395 22.68 25.88 -10.22
C GLN A 395 21.59 26.63 -11.03
N GLY A 396 20.54 27.27 -10.53
CA GLY A 396 20.14 27.69 -9.19
C GLY A 396 19.33 29.00 -9.34
N ARG A 397 18.19 29.14 -8.66
CA ARG A 397 17.64 30.43 -8.19
C ARG A 397 16.72 30.22 -6.99
N PRO A 398 16.62 31.22 -6.07
CA PRO A 398 16.40 30.94 -4.66
C PRO A 398 14.93 31.04 -4.27
N ALA A 399 14.44 30.07 -3.50
CA ALA A 399 13.26 30.21 -2.67
C ALA A 399 13.71 30.61 -1.25
N SER A 400 13.06 31.65 -0.75
CA SER A 400 13.18 32.28 0.55
C SER A 400 13.21 31.29 1.71
N ALA A 401 14.15 31.52 2.62
CA ALA A 401 14.20 30.87 3.92
C ALA A 401 13.07 31.42 4.82
N GLU A 402 12.01 30.64 5.01
CA GLU A 402 11.10 30.83 6.12
C GLU A 402 11.50 29.95 7.31
N ARG A 403 11.87 30.69 8.35
CA ARG A 403 12.35 30.35 9.67
C ARG A 403 11.31 29.52 10.42
N TRP A 404 11.65 28.28 10.77
CA TRP A 404 10.93 27.51 11.77
C TRP A 404 11.10 28.16 13.15
N GLY A 405 9.99 28.62 13.73
CA GLY A 405 9.90 29.04 15.13
C GLY A 405 9.43 27.89 16.03
N PRO A 406 9.75 27.90 17.33
CA PRO A 406 9.39 26.82 18.24
C PRO A 406 7.91 26.89 18.62
N PHE A 407 7.26 25.72 18.70
CA PHE A 407 5.93 25.56 19.26
C PHE A 407 6.00 25.66 20.78
N ASP A 408 5.41 26.73 21.32
CA ASP A 408 5.10 26.82 22.75
C ASP A 408 3.91 25.93 23.08
N ALA A 409 4.08 25.13 24.14
CA ALA A 409 3.03 24.37 24.79
C ALA A 409 2.17 25.28 25.68
N ARG A 410 0.85 25.19 25.55
CA ARG A 410 -0.12 25.40 26.63
C ARG A 410 -1.31 24.47 26.46
#